data_AF-A0A2N5CF17-F1
#
_entry.id   AF-A0A2N5CF17-F1
#
_cell.length_a   1.000
_cell.length_b   1.000
_cell.length_c   1.000
_cell.angle_alpha   90.00
_cell.angle_beta   90.00
_cell.angle_gamma   90.00
#
_symmetry.space_group_name_H-M   'P 1'
#
loop_
_entity.id
_entity.type
_entity.pdbx_description
1 polymer ?
#
loop_
_entity_poly.entity_id
_entity_poly.type
_entity_poly.pdbx_seq_one_letter_code
_entity_poly.pdbx_strand_id
1 'polypeptide(L)'
;MKHTAKWHGLCAAALLGLAWPAHAYFDHFLNGTIIGTLDKDQVAELRTAFGKTLSDSDDGASVPFHLDASTTNPKSKATDGTFTPLKTRTESGQRCRKVRSELRQPGRQPERWTGWYCQQSSGDWKKTMIKE
;
A
#
# COMPACT_ATOMS: atom_id res chain seq x y z
N MET A 1 62.02 32.10 23.48
CA MET A 1 60.55 32.18 23.29
C MET A 1 60.35 32.63 21.84
N LYS A 2 59.70 31.94 20.91
CA LYS A 2 58.46 31.16 20.95
C LYS A 2 58.53 30.12 19.80
N HIS A 3 58.27 28.85 20.09
CA HIS A 3 58.03 27.84 19.05
C HIS A 3 56.55 27.91 18.67
N THR A 4 56.25 28.21 17.40
CA THR A 4 54.89 28.19 16.87
C THR A 4 54.58 26.80 16.33
N ALA A 5 53.79 26.04 17.10
CA ALA A 5 53.19 24.79 16.67
C ALA A 5 52.17 25.06 15.56
N LYS A 6 52.35 24.45 14.39
CA LYS A 6 51.34 24.38 13.33
C LYS A 6 50.97 22.93 13.11
N TRP A 7 49.98 22.44 13.84
CA TRP A 7 49.20 21.27 13.48
C TRP A 7 47.75 21.71 13.31
N HIS A 8 47.11 21.25 12.25
CA HIS A 8 45.74 20.72 12.19
C HIS A 8 45.41 20.54 10.70
N GLY A 9 45.91 19.42 10.15
CA GLY A 9 45.47 18.91 8.86
C GLY A 9 44.10 18.26 9.00
N LEU A 10 43.13 18.81 8.28
CA LEU A 10 41.92 18.19 7.71
C LEU A 10 41.45 16.85 8.31
N CYS A 11 40.55 16.92 9.29
CA CYS A 11 39.56 15.85 9.52
C CYS A 11 38.44 15.98 8.48
N ALA A 12 38.61 15.34 7.32
CA ALA A 12 37.53 15.12 6.36
C ALA A 12 37.31 13.61 6.22
N ALA A 13 36.75 12.98 7.25
CA ALA A 13 36.36 11.58 7.21
C ALA A 13 35.00 11.39 7.88
N ALA A 14 34.12 10.68 7.16
CA ALA A 14 32.84 10.11 7.60
C ALA A 14 31.64 11.07 7.74
N LEU A 15 31.18 11.60 6.61
CA LEU A 15 29.73 11.80 6.36
C LEU A 15 29.26 10.80 5.29
N LEU A 16 29.49 9.51 5.51
CA LEU A 16 28.75 8.47 4.78
C LEU A 16 27.41 8.33 5.50
N GLY A 17 26.40 8.95 4.86
CA GLY A 17 25.08 9.12 5.40
C GLY A 17 24.42 7.82 5.85
N LEU A 18 23.66 7.93 6.92
CA LEU A 18 22.63 6.98 7.34
C LEU A 18 21.53 6.95 6.27
N ALA A 19 21.80 6.34 5.11
CA ALA A 19 20.74 5.91 4.21
C ALA A 19 20.10 4.68 4.87
N TRP A 20 19.17 4.91 5.81
CA TRP A 20 18.34 3.82 6.29
C TRP A 20 17.65 3.16 5.10
N PRO A 21 17.61 1.82 5.04
CA PRO A 21 16.94 1.12 3.96
C PRO A 21 15.45 1.48 4.02
N ALA A 22 14.98 2.28 3.05
CA ALA A 22 13.58 2.69 2.95
C ALA A 22 12.62 1.49 3.01
N HIS A 23 13.06 0.32 2.52
CA HIS A 23 12.37 -0.97 2.62
C HIS A 23 11.95 -1.33 4.05
N ALA A 24 12.85 -1.20 5.02
CA ALA A 24 12.55 -1.57 6.42
C ALA A 24 11.49 -0.64 7.04
N TYR A 25 11.46 0.63 6.64
CA TYR A 25 10.43 1.57 7.07
C TYR A 25 9.06 1.21 6.51
N PHE A 26 8.97 0.90 5.21
CA PHE A 26 7.71 0.49 4.58
C PHE A 26 7.20 -0.85 5.13
N ASP A 27 8.07 -1.83 5.35
CA ASP A 27 7.69 -3.11 5.94
C ASP A 27 7.15 -2.92 7.36
N HIS A 28 7.81 -2.10 8.19
CA HIS A 28 7.33 -1.81 9.54
C HIS A 28 5.97 -1.09 9.53
N PHE A 29 5.81 -0.09 8.66
CA PHE A 29 4.55 0.65 8.52
C PHE A 29 3.40 -0.27 8.06
N LEU A 30 3.64 -1.09 7.03
CA LEU A 30 2.63 -1.99 6.47
C LEU A 30 2.28 -3.12 7.44
N ASN A 31 3.22 -3.65 8.22
CA ASN A 31 2.94 -4.66 9.24
C ASN A 31 1.93 -4.19 10.31
N GLY A 32 1.83 -2.88 10.53
CA GLY A 32 0.80 -2.28 11.36
C GLY A 32 -0.62 -2.36 10.77
N THR A 33 -0.74 -2.64 9.47
CA THR A 33 -2.00 -2.69 8.73
C THR A 33 -2.49 -4.12 8.49
N ILE A 34 -3.79 -4.34 8.33
CA ILE A 34 -4.42 -5.61 7.98
C ILE A 34 -3.84 -6.08 6.65
N ILE A 35 -3.75 -5.20 5.64
CA ILE A 35 -3.18 -5.53 4.33
C ILE A 35 -1.74 -6.06 4.45
N GLY A 36 -0.91 -5.46 5.30
CA GLY A 36 0.48 -5.93 5.48
C GLY A 36 0.61 -7.23 6.28
N THR A 37 -0.47 -7.72 6.90
CA THR A 37 -0.49 -9.04 7.54
C THR A 37 -1.01 -10.17 6.66
N LEU A 38 -1.53 -9.84 5.48
CA LEU A 38 -2.02 -10.84 4.53
C LEU A 38 -0.85 -11.64 3.97
N ASP A 39 -1.06 -12.95 3.82
CA ASP A 39 -0.12 -13.78 3.07
C ASP A 39 -0.28 -13.63 1.56
N LYS A 40 0.57 -14.33 0.79
CA LYS A 40 0.60 -14.20 -0.67
C LYS A 40 -0.71 -14.62 -1.35
N ASP A 41 -1.37 -15.65 -0.82
CA ASP A 41 -2.59 -16.20 -1.42
C ASP A 41 -3.75 -15.23 -1.16
N GLN A 42 -3.86 -14.74 0.08
CA GLN A 42 -4.80 -13.69 0.44
C GLN A 42 -4.59 -12.40 -0.36
N VAL A 43 -3.34 -11.99 -0.60
CA VAL A 43 -3.03 -10.82 -1.44
C VAL A 43 -3.46 -11.05 -2.90
N ALA A 44 -3.25 -12.25 -3.44
CA ALA A 44 -3.65 -12.58 -4.80
C ALA A 44 -5.17 -12.56 -4.97
N GLU A 45 -5.90 -13.14 -4.01
CA GLU A 45 -7.36 -13.11 -3.97
C GLU A 45 -7.90 -11.69 -3.81
N LEU A 46 -7.33 -10.90 -2.89
CA LEU A 46 -7.70 -9.50 -2.70
C LEU A 46 -7.50 -8.67 -3.99
N ARG A 47 -6.38 -8.87 -4.69
CA ARG A 47 -6.11 -8.21 -5.98
C ARG A 47 -7.13 -8.59 -7.05
N THR A 48 -7.52 -9.87 -7.09
CA THR A 48 -8.54 -10.37 -8.02
C THR A 48 -9.90 -9.73 -7.73
N ALA A 49 -10.33 -9.72 -6.47
CA ALA A 49 -11.58 -9.07 -6.04
C ALA A 49 -11.56 -7.57 -6.33
N PHE A 50 -10.44 -6.91 -6.09
CA PHE A 50 -10.26 -5.48 -6.35
C PHE A 50 -10.35 -5.15 -7.84
N GLY A 51 -9.62 -5.89 -8.69
CA GLY A 51 -9.64 -5.71 -10.13
C GLY A 51 -11.04 -5.96 -10.71
N LYS A 52 -11.72 -7.02 -10.28
CA LYS A 52 -13.10 -7.30 -10.67
C LYS A 52 -14.06 -6.19 -10.28
N THR A 53 -13.97 -5.71 -9.03
CA THR A 53 -14.80 -4.59 -8.57
C THR A 53 -14.59 -3.35 -9.43
N LEU A 54 -13.34 -3.01 -9.71
CA LEU A 54 -12.99 -1.84 -10.52
C LEU A 54 -13.45 -1.93 -11.98
N SER A 55 -13.47 -3.13 -12.56
CA SER A 55 -13.92 -3.34 -13.93
C SER A 55 -15.45 -3.34 -14.03
N ASP A 56 -16.12 -4.04 -13.11
CA ASP A 56 -17.49 -4.54 -13.35
C ASP A 56 -18.57 -3.83 -12.52
N SER A 57 -18.23 -3.22 -11.37
CA SER A 57 -19.23 -2.62 -10.49
C SER A 57 -19.50 -1.15 -10.81
N ASP A 58 -20.72 -0.68 -10.57
CA ASP A 58 -21.08 0.72 -10.69
C ASP A 58 -20.51 1.57 -9.53
N ASP A 59 -20.42 2.89 -9.74
CA ASP A 59 -20.11 3.80 -8.64
C ASP A 59 -21.25 3.78 -7.60
N GLY A 60 -20.88 3.76 -6.32
CA GLY A 60 -21.79 3.63 -5.19
C GLY A 60 -22.09 2.19 -4.77
N ALA A 61 -21.84 1.20 -5.63
CA ALA A 61 -22.03 -0.20 -5.29
C ALA A 61 -20.95 -0.68 -4.31
N SER A 62 -21.38 -1.27 -3.19
CA SER A 62 -20.46 -1.87 -2.22
C SER A 62 -20.34 -3.37 -2.49
N VAL A 63 -19.16 -3.80 -2.92
CA VAL A 63 -18.85 -5.20 -3.23
C VAL A 63 -18.12 -5.81 -2.04
N PRO A 64 -18.73 -6.78 -1.33
CA PRO A 64 -18.06 -7.46 -0.23
C PRO A 64 -17.03 -8.46 -0.76
N PHE A 65 -16.01 -8.73 0.05
CA PHE A 65 -15.08 -9.84 -0.14
C PHE A 65 -14.77 -10.51 1.20
N HIS A 66 -14.36 -11.77 1.12
CA HIS A 66 -13.84 -12.56 2.22
C HIS A 66 -12.51 -13.16 1.77
N LEU A 67 -11.52 -13.15 2.65
CA LEU A 67 -10.25 -13.86 2.47
C LEU A 67 -10.15 -14.90 3.58
N ASP A 68 -10.07 -16.17 3.21
CA ASP A 68 -9.90 -17.24 4.17
C ASP A 68 -8.55 -17.14 4.89
N ALA A 69 -8.47 -17.69 6.10
CA ALA A 69 -7.17 -17.92 6.72
C ALA A 69 -6.42 -19.02 5.94
N SER A 70 -5.14 -18.80 5.66
CA SER A 70 -4.33 -19.81 4.98
C SER A 70 -4.21 -21.08 5.81
N THR A 71 -4.35 -22.23 5.15
CA THR A 71 -4.15 -23.55 5.76
C THR A 71 -2.68 -23.87 5.98
N THR A 72 -1.76 -23.16 5.30
CA THR A 72 -0.31 -23.39 5.35
C THR A 72 0.43 -22.37 6.22
N ASN A 73 -0.21 -21.25 6.54
CA ASN A 73 0.34 -20.21 7.41
C ASN A 73 -0.52 -20.03 8.68
N PRO A 74 -0.11 -20.58 9.85
CA PRO A 74 -0.90 -20.51 11.08
C PRO A 74 -1.03 -19.08 11.66
N LYS A 75 -0.24 -18.12 11.16
CA LYS A 75 -0.35 -16.71 11.54
C LYS A 75 -1.40 -15.97 10.69
N SER A 76 -1.80 -16.53 9.56
CA SER A 76 -2.85 -15.98 8.70
C SER A 76 -4.18 -15.93 9.45
N LYS A 77 -4.92 -14.85 9.23
CA LYS A 77 -6.24 -14.63 9.82
C LYS A 77 -7.24 -14.35 8.72
N ALA A 78 -8.44 -14.90 8.85
CA ALA A 78 -9.53 -14.56 7.96
C ALA A 78 -9.80 -13.06 8.00
N THR A 79 -10.07 -12.47 6.85
CA THR A 79 -10.22 -11.02 6.68
C THR A 79 -11.44 -10.74 5.82
N ASP A 80 -12.35 -9.92 6.34
CA ASP A 80 -13.53 -9.45 5.64
C ASP A 80 -13.32 -8.02 5.15
N GLY A 81 -13.98 -7.66 4.05
CA GLY A 81 -13.97 -6.27 3.63
C GLY A 81 -14.97 -5.92 2.56
N THR A 82 -14.89 -4.66 2.13
CA THR A 82 -15.69 -4.13 1.04
C THR A 82 -14.86 -3.20 0.17
N PHE A 83 -15.09 -3.27 -1.13
CA PHE A 83 -14.66 -2.25 -2.09
C PHE A 83 -15.88 -1.47 -2.58
N THR A 84 -15.78 -0.15 -2.60
CA THR A 84 -16.85 0.73 -3.08
C THR A 84 -16.24 1.76 -4.02
N PRO A 85 -16.39 1.62 -5.35
CA PRO A 85 -16.08 2.71 -6.26
C PRO A 85 -16.97 3.91 -5.93
N LEU A 86 -16.37 5.08 -5.77
CA LEU A 86 -17.06 6.30 -5.37
C LEU A 86 -17.29 7.23 -6.55
N LYS A 87 -16.34 7.25 -7.49
CA LYS A 87 -16.32 8.17 -8.62
C LYS A 87 -15.45 7.63 -9.74
N THR A 88 -15.97 7.66 -10.96
CA THR A 88 -15.27 7.30 -12.19
C THR A 88 -15.04 8.56 -13.03
N ARG A 89 -13.84 8.72 -13.58
CA ARG A 89 -13.53 9.75 -14.58
C ARG A 89 -12.40 9.32 -15.51
N THR A 90 -12.27 10.01 -16.63
CA THR A 90 -11.16 9.80 -17.57
C THR A 90 -10.03 10.77 -17.25
N GLU A 91 -8.82 10.26 -17.04
CA GLU A 91 -7.60 11.06 -16.87
C GLU A 91 -6.55 10.61 -17.87
N SER A 92 -6.02 11.54 -18.66
CA SER A 92 -5.00 11.24 -19.68
C SER A 92 -5.38 10.06 -20.59
N GLY A 93 -6.67 9.93 -20.92
CA GLY A 93 -7.20 8.84 -21.75
C GLY A 93 -7.40 7.50 -21.02
N GLN A 94 -7.10 7.41 -19.72
CA GLN A 94 -7.31 6.23 -18.91
C GLN A 94 -8.61 6.33 -18.11
N ARG A 95 -9.34 5.22 -18.00
CA ARG A 95 -10.46 5.11 -17.05
C ARG A 95 -9.88 5.04 -15.64
N CYS A 96 -10.24 6.01 -14.80
CA CYS A 96 -9.78 6.10 -13.42
C CYS A 96 -10.95 6.09 -12.45
N ARG A 97 -10.80 5.40 -11.32
CA ARG A 97 -11.83 5.25 -10.31
C ARG A 97 -11.27 5.57 -8.92
N LYS A 98 -12.01 6.39 -8.17
CA LYS A 98 -11.80 6.57 -6.73
C LYS A 98 -12.49 5.44 -6.02
N VAL A 99 -11.80 4.75 -5.12
CA VAL A 99 -12.35 3.60 -4.39
C VAL A 99 -12.18 3.80 -2.92
N ARG A 100 -13.22 3.48 -2.14
CA ARG A 100 -13.13 3.25 -0.71
C ARG A 100 -12.95 1.76 -0.45
N SER A 101 -11.97 1.42 0.38
CA SER A 101 -11.72 0.05 0.82
C SER A 101 -11.89 -0.02 2.33
N GLU A 102 -12.64 -0.99 2.81
CA GLU A 102 -12.82 -1.25 4.24
C GLU A 102 -12.40 -2.68 4.57
N LEU A 103 -11.60 -2.87 5.61
CA LEU A 103 -11.10 -4.18 6.01
C LEU A 103 -11.34 -4.41 7.50
N ARG A 104 -11.65 -5.66 7.86
CA ARG A 104 -11.88 -6.13 9.22
C ARG A 104 -11.18 -7.47 9.41
N GLN A 105 -10.47 -7.58 10.52
CA GLN A 105 -9.76 -8.80 10.89
C GLN A 105 -9.88 -8.99 12.41
N PRO A 106 -10.08 -10.23 12.92
CA PRO A 106 -10.22 -10.48 14.34
C PRO A 106 -9.06 -9.94 15.17
N GLY A 107 -9.37 -9.24 16.27
CA GLY A 107 -8.37 -8.68 17.18
C GLY A 107 -7.69 -7.39 16.69
N ARG A 108 -8.18 -6.79 15.60
CA ARG A 108 -7.67 -5.51 15.07
C ARG A 108 -8.77 -4.47 14.90
N GLN A 109 -8.37 -3.20 14.89
CA GLN A 109 -9.26 -2.10 14.51
C GLN A 109 -9.58 -2.17 13.02
N PRO A 110 -10.81 -1.85 12.60
CA PRO A 110 -11.15 -1.77 11.18
C PRO A 110 -10.31 -0.72 10.45
N GLU A 111 -9.97 -1.01 9.21
CA GLU A 111 -9.22 -0.09 8.36
C GLU A 111 -10.08 0.47 7.26
N ARG A 112 -9.89 1.76 6.95
CA ARG A 112 -10.60 2.45 5.88
C ARG A 112 -9.60 3.24 5.05
N TRP A 113 -9.55 2.94 3.77
CA TRP A 113 -8.65 3.55 2.81
C TRP A 113 -9.45 4.19 1.69
N THR A 114 -8.90 5.23 1.07
CA THR A 114 -9.45 5.78 -0.17
C THR A 114 -8.32 6.14 -1.12
N GLY A 115 -8.49 5.81 -2.39
CA GLY A 115 -7.45 6.06 -3.39
C GLY A 115 -8.02 6.08 -4.80
N TRP A 116 -7.30 6.77 -5.69
CA TRP A 116 -7.55 6.75 -7.12
C TRP A 116 -6.74 5.65 -7.80
N TYR A 117 -7.35 4.96 -8.74
CA TYR A 117 -6.74 3.88 -9.52
C TYR A 117 -7.09 4.05 -10.99
N CYS A 118 -6.10 3.98 -11.88
CA CYS A 118 -6.31 4.07 -13.32
C CYS A 118 -6.02 2.73 -13.99
N GLN A 119 -6.90 2.36 -14.93
CA GLN A 119 -6.73 1.18 -15.76
C GLN A 119 -5.59 1.42 -16.74
N GLN A 120 -4.62 0.52 -16.72
CA GLN A 120 -3.50 0.47 -17.65
C GLN A 120 -3.93 -0.16 -18.97
N SER A 121 -3.15 0.02 -20.03
CA SER A 121 -3.38 -0.65 -21.31
C SER A 121 -3.35 -2.18 -21.21
N SER A 122 -2.63 -2.73 -20.22
CA SER A 122 -2.66 -4.17 -19.91
C SER A 122 -3.97 -4.66 -19.27
N GLY A 123 -4.85 -3.74 -18.86
CA GLY A 123 -6.05 -4.04 -18.08
C GLY A 123 -5.85 -3.97 -16.57
N ASP A 124 -4.59 -3.94 -16.08
CA ASP A 124 -4.28 -3.82 -14.66
C ASP A 124 -4.69 -2.45 -14.10
N TRP A 125 -5.03 -2.40 -12.82
CA TRP A 125 -5.34 -1.14 -12.13
C TRP A 125 -4.16 -0.70 -11.27
N LYS A 126 -3.66 0.52 -11.50
CA LYS A 126 -2.56 1.11 -10.72
C LYS A 126 -3.03 2.30 -9.91
N LYS A 127 -2.58 2.38 -8.65
CA LYS A 127 -2.80 3.54 -7.79
C LYS A 127 -2.19 4.77 -8.45
N THR A 128 -2.93 5.87 -8.46
CA THR A 128 -2.49 7.16 -8.97
C THR A 128 -2.84 8.26 -7.99
N MET A 129 -2.14 9.38 -8.09
CA MET A 129 -2.46 10.59 -7.32
C MET A 129 -3.20 11.55 -8.26
N ILE A 130 -4.49 11.76 -8.00
CA ILE A 130 -5.28 12.75 -8.72
C ILE A 130 -5.90 13.68 -7.70
N LYS A 131 -5.87 15.00 -7.98
CA LYS A 131 -6.52 16.02 -7.16
C LYS A 131 -8.05 15.81 -7.21
N GLU A 132 -8.73 16.10 -6.11
CA GLU A 132 -10.19 15.96 -6.00
C GLU A 132 -10.95 16.84 -7.00
#